data_AF-A0A924LK85-F1
#
_entry.id   AF-A0A924LK85-F1
#
_cell.length_a   1.000
_cell.length_b   1.000
_cell.length_c   1.000
_cell.angle_alpha   90.00
_cell.angle_beta   90.00
_cell.angle_gamma   90.00
#
_symmetry.space_group_name_H-M   'P 1'
#
loop_
_entity.id
_entity.type
_entity.pdbx_description
1 polymer ?
#
loop_
_entity_poly.entity_id
_entity_poly.type
_entity_poly.pdbx_seq_one_letter_code
_entity_poly.pdbx_strand_id
1 'polypeptide(L)'
;MRETEAITEARRNLEICNACRYCEGYCAVFPAMELRRDFSPADIGYLANLCHGCAGCFYACQYAPPHEWGINLPKVFAEIRVETYAEYAWPQPLARAFAKNGTVVSLVTSLLVAAVFILAIGLQSSAALFGTHSGPGAFYAVIPFPVMAWTAGVTFVFSLVAIGIAAWRFWRDTGPAPLRKGALAEAVGDVLTLKNLGGGGHGCNDIDGAFSTTRRHFHHALFYGFGLCFAATSVATVYDHGFGWIAPYSLLSL
;
A
#
# COMPACT_ATOMS: atom_id res chain seq x y z
N MET A 1 -18.33 6.64 -0.55
CA MET A 1 -18.25 5.51 0.40
C MET A 1 -19.65 5.08 0.78
N ARG A 2 -19.85 3.78 0.97
CA ARG A 2 -21.15 3.20 1.33
C ARG A 2 -21.30 3.07 2.84
N GLU A 3 -22.53 3.09 3.30
CA GLU A 3 -22.86 2.68 4.66
C GLU A 3 -22.69 1.15 4.77
N THR A 4 -21.88 0.70 5.72
CA THR A 4 -21.63 -0.71 6.04
C THR A 4 -21.81 -0.93 7.55
N GLU A 5 -21.83 -2.19 7.98
CA GLU A 5 -21.85 -2.53 9.40
C GLU A 5 -20.61 -1.98 10.12
N ALA A 6 -19.43 -2.08 9.49
CA ALA A 6 -18.19 -1.55 10.03
C ALA A 6 -18.23 -0.01 10.15
N ILE A 7 -18.81 0.70 9.17
CA ILE A 7 -19.02 2.15 9.25
C ILE A 7 -20.00 2.49 10.40
N THR A 8 -21.07 1.71 10.58
CA THR A 8 -22.03 1.89 11.67
C THR A 8 -21.39 1.72 13.05
N GLU A 9 -20.59 0.67 13.22
CA GLU A 9 -19.87 0.40 14.46
C GLU A 9 -18.76 1.44 14.72
N ALA A 10 -18.04 1.86 13.67
CA ALA A 10 -17.05 2.92 13.80
C ALA A 10 -17.68 4.25 14.23
N ARG A 11 -18.86 4.59 13.71
CA ARG A 11 -19.61 5.77 14.13
C ARG A 11 -19.94 5.74 15.61
N ARG A 12 -20.50 4.63 16.10
CA ARG A 12 -20.78 4.41 17.52
C ARG A 12 -19.52 4.60 18.38
N ASN A 13 -18.42 4.00 17.94
CA ASN A 13 -17.14 4.13 18.65
C ASN A 13 -16.63 5.57 18.65
N LEU A 14 -16.72 6.28 17.53
CA LEU A 14 -16.27 7.67 17.40
C LEU A 14 -17.12 8.65 18.22
N GLU A 15 -18.43 8.45 18.30
CA GLU A 15 -19.32 9.25 19.16
C GLU A 15 -18.95 9.11 20.63
N ILE A 16 -18.70 7.88 21.09
CA ILE A 16 -18.23 7.59 22.46
C ILE A 16 -16.83 8.16 22.69
N CYS A 17 -15.91 7.98 21.73
CA CYS A 17 -14.56 8.55 21.79
C CYS A 17 -14.59 10.08 21.88
N ASN A 18 -15.46 10.74 21.10
CA ASN A 18 -15.60 12.20 21.08
C ASN A 18 -16.21 12.75 22.37
N ALA A 19 -17.02 11.96 23.08
CA ALA A 19 -17.51 12.30 24.42
C ALA A 19 -16.44 12.09 25.50
N CYS A 20 -15.68 11.00 25.42
CA CYS A 20 -14.73 10.60 26.45
C CYS A 20 -13.39 11.34 26.39
N ARG A 21 -12.80 11.44 25.19
CA ARG A 21 -11.55 12.17 24.89
C ARG A 21 -10.30 11.77 25.69
N TYR A 22 -10.37 10.75 26.54
CA TYR A 22 -9.27 10.34 27.43
C TYR A 22 -7.98 9.96 26.69
N CYS A 23 -8.10 9.27 25.55
CA CYS A 23 -6.96 8.76 24.78
C CYS A 23 -6.59 9.62 23.57
N GLU A 24 -7.12 10.85 23.46
CA GLU A 24 -6.96 11.69 22.26
C GLU A 24 -5.50 12.02 21.93
N GLY A 25 -4.64 12.14 22.95
CA GLY A 25 -3.21 12.43 22.78
C GLY A 25 -2.37 11.28 22.23
N TYR A 26 -2.92 10.06 22.12
CA TYR A 26 -2.15 8.87 21.73
C TYR A 26 -2.07 8.68 20.21
N CYS A 27 -2.93 9.33 19.41
CA CYS A 27 -3.06 9.02 17.99
C CYS A 27 -3.39 10.27 17.16
N ALA A 28 -2.76 10.39 15.99
CA ALA A 28 -2.99 11.47 15.03
C ALA A 28 -4.42 11.50 14.44
N VAL A 29 -5.20 10.42 14.62
CA VAL A 29 -6.59 10.37 14.15
C VAL A 29 -7.50 11.28 14.97
N PHE A 30 -7.26 11.43 16.27
CA PHE A 30 -8.17 12.21 17.14
C PHE A 30 -8.20 13.71 16.80
N PRO A 31 -7.05 14.39 16.58
CA PRO A 31 -7.09 15.77 16.08
C PRO A 31 -7.92 15.93 14.80
N ALA A 32 -7.90 14.95 13.89
CA ALA A 32 -8.71 14.98 12.68
C ALA A 32 -10.19 14.66 12.93
N MET A 33 -10.49 13.81 13.91
CA MET A 33 -11.85 13.46 14.34
C MET A 33 -12.55 14.66 14.99
N GLU A 34 -11.85 15.40 15.84
CA GLU A 34 -12.39 16.53 16.61
C GLU A 34 -12.81 17.73 15.76
N LEU A 35 -12.27 17.83 14.54
CA LEU A 35 -12.66 18.86 13.57
C LEU A 35 -14.03 18.59 12.92
N ARG A 36 -14.65 17.44 13.23
CA ARG A 36 -15.87 16.96 12.60
C ARG A 36 -17.05 17.06 13.57
N ARG A 37 -18.21 17.47 13.05
CA ARG A 37 -19.45 17.61 13.83
C ARG A 37 -20.33 16.37 13.75
N ASP A 38 -20.23 15.68 12.63
CA ASP A 38 -20.86 14.41 12.33
C ASP A 38 -19.82 13.43 11.79
N PHE A 39 -20.16 12.14 11.78
CA PHE A 39 -19.32 11.08 11.26
C PHE A 39 -20.02 10.45 10.05
N SER A 40 -19.96 11.17 8.92
CA SER A 40 -20.43 10.64 7.64
C SER A 40 -19.58 9.43 7.24
N PRO A 41 -20.07 8.54 6.35
CA PRO A 41 -19.26 7.45 5.82
C PRO A 41 -17.91 7.96 5.30
N ALA A 42 -17.92 8.98 4.45
CA ALA A 42 -16.72 9.57 3.86
C ALA A 42 -15.68 10.00 4.92
N ASP A 43 -16.13 10.64 6.00
CA ASP A 43 -15.26 11.06 7.09
C ASP A 43 -14.67 9.87 7.85
N ILE A 44 -15.49 8.85 8.11
CA ILE A 44 -15.04 7.62 8.77
C ILE A 44 -14.00 6.91 7.91
N GLY A 45 -14.17 6.87 6.58
CA GLY A 45 -13.17 6.30 5.67
C GLY A 45 -11.86 7.06 5.66
N TYR A 46 -11.93 8.39 5.71
CA TYR A 46 -10.76 9.24 5.88
C TYR A 46 -10.03 8.93 7.21
N LEU A 47 -10.76 8.91 8.33
CA LEU A 47 -10.18 8.64 9.65
C LEU A 47 -9.60 7.22 9.74
N ALA A 48 -10.28 6.23 9.15
CA ALA A 48 -9.80 4.86 9.09
C ALA A 48 -8.49 4.74 8.29
N ASN A 49 -8.36 5.47 7.17
CA ASN A 49 -7.13 5.49 6.37
C ASN A 49 -6.02 6.40 6.95
N LEU A 50 -6.35 7.28 7.89
CA LEU A 50 -5.38 7.99 8.73
C LEU A 50 -4.84 7.11 9.88
N CYS A 51 -5.58 6.06 10.24
CA CYS A 51 -5.19 5.12 11.29
C CYS A 51 -4.10 4.14 10.81
N HIS A 52 -2.97 4.12 11.52
CA HIS A 52 -1.88 3.18 11.26
C HIS A 52 -1.97 1.87 12.05
N GLY A 53 -3.06 1.66 12.81
CA GLY A 53 -3.25 0.47 13.62
C GLY A 53 -2.19 0.36 14.73
N CYS A 54 -1.95 1.46 15.43
CA CYS A 54 -0.97 1.54 16.52
C CYS A 54 -1.48 1.04 17.87
N ALA A 55 -2.80 0.85 17.99
CA ALA A 55 -3.52 0.36 19.18
C ALA A 55 -3.27 1.08 20.53
N GLY A 56 -2.50 2.18 20.58
CA GLY A 56 -2.35 2.96 21.81
C GLY A 56 -3.67 3.49 22.36
N CYS A 57 -4.60 3.89 21.48
CA CYS A 57 -5.94 4.27 21.89
C CYS A 57 -6.76 3.12 22.47
N PHE A 58 -6.50 1.88 22.05
CA PHE A 58 -7.18 0.68 22.56
C PHE A 58 -6.68 0.32 23.96
N TYR A 59 -5.36 0.26 24.15
CA TYR A 59 -4.77 -0.06 25.47
C TYR A 59 -5.03 1.01 26.53
N ALA A 60 -5.20 2.27 26.13
CA ALA A 60 -5.56 3.35 27.04
C ALA A 60 -7.09 3.49 27.27
N CYS A 61 -7.92 2.77 26.51
CA CYS A 61 -9.37 2.97 26.53
C CYS A 61 -10.02 2.45 27.81
N GLN A 62 -10.77 3.31 28.51
CA GLN A 62 -11.58 2.91 29.68
C GLN A 62 -12.74 1.98 29.32
N TYR A 63 -13.13 1.97 28.03
CA TYR A 63 -14.29 1.27 27.51
C TYR A 63 -13.92 0.15 26.54
N ALA A 64 -12.65 -0.23 26.46
CA ALA A 64 -12.23 -1.44 25.75
C ALA A 64 -12.82 -2.69 26.43
N PRO A 65 -12.94 -3.83 25.71
CA PRO A 65 -13.34 -5.08 26.32
C PRO A 65 -12.51 -5.40 27.58
N PRO A 66 -13.14 -5.90 28.66
CA PRO A 66 -14.48 -6.47 28.72
C PRO A 66 -15.62 -5.48 29.03
N HIS A 67 -15.39 -4.17 28.99
CA HIS A 67 -16.44 -3.18 29.21
C HIS A 67 -17.62 -3.38 28.22
N GLU A 68 -18.86 -3.13 28.66
CA GLU A 68 -20.08 -3.37 27.88
C GLU A 68 -20.11 -2.65 26.52
N TRP A 69 -19.49 -1.48 26.41
CA TRP A 69 -19.37 -0.74 25.15
C TRP A 69 -18.36 -1.37 24.18
N GLY A 70 -17.42 -2.18 24.67
CA GLY A 70 -16.52 -2.99 23.85
C GLY A 70 -15.71 -2.22 22.80
N ILE A 71 -15.29 -0.99 23.10
CA ILE A 71 -14.67 -0.08 22.12
C ILE A 71 -13.36 -0.69 21.58
N ASN A 72 -13.30 -0.93 20.26
CA ASN A 72 -12.10 -1.37 19.58
C ASN A 72 -11.93 -0.64 18.24
N LEU A 73 -11.51 0.63 18.34
CA LEU A 73 -11.33 1.50 17.19
C LEU A 73 -10.29 0.99 16.17
N PRO A 74 -9.11 0.47 16.57
CA PRO A 74 -8.13 -0.06 15.62
C PRO A 74 -8.68 -1.23 14.79
N LYS A 75 -9.48 -2.12 15.40
CA LYS A 75 -10.08 -3.26 14.70
C LYS A 75 -11.07 -2.80 13.65
N VAL A 76 -12.07 -2.00 14.03
CA VAL A 76 -13.10 -1.55 13.08
C VAL A 76 -12.50 -0.68 11.95
N PHE A 77 -11.50 0.14 12.25
CA PHE A 77 -10.77 0.88 11.22
C PHE A 77 -9.93 0.00 10.30
N ALA A 78 -9.41 -1.13 10.78
CA ALA A 78 -8.75 -2.10 9.92
C ALA A 78 -9.73 -2.74 8.93
N GLU A 79 -10.94 -3.08 9.38
CA GLU A 79 -12.02 -3.60 8.53
C GLU A 79 -12.42 -2.57 7.47
N ILE A 80 -12.68 -1.32 7.86
CA ILE A 80 -13.02 -0.24 6.93
C ILE A 80 -11.91 -0.01 5.90
N ARG A 81 -10.62 -0.05 6.29
CA ARG A 81 -9.52 0.09 5.31
C ARG A 81 -9.61 -0.98 4.22
N VAL A 82 -9.86 -2.24 4.58
CA VAL A 82 -10.04 -3.33 3.59
C VAL A 82 -11.24 -3.06 2.68
N GLU A 83 -12.36 -2.59 3.24
CA GLU A 83 -13.54 -2.18 2.44
C GLU A 83 -13.19 -1.05 1.46
N THR A 84 -12.45 -0.02 1.92
CA THR A 84 -12.02 1.08 1.04
C THR A 84 -11.08 0.61 -0.07
N TYR A 85 -10.15 -0.30 0.21
CA TYR A 85 -9.26 -0.84 -0.81
C TYR A 85 -10.04 -1.55 -1.91
N ALA A 86 -11.07 -2.33 -1.54
CA ALA A 86 -11.95 -3.00 -2.50
C ALA A 86 -12.84 -1.99 -3.26
N GLU A 87 -13.37 -0.96 -2.60
CA GLU A 87 -14.24 0.05 -3.21
C GLU A 87 -13.51 0.87 -4.27
N TYR A 88 -12.30 1.33 -3.97
CA TYR A 88 -11.52 2.19 -4.88
C TYR A 88 -10.61 1.44 -5.85
N ALA A 89 -10.49 0.12 -5.73
CA ALA A 89 -9.74 -0.70 -6.68
C ALA A 89 -10.22 -0.46 -8.12
N TRP A 90 -9.25 -0.36 -9.03
CA TRP A 90 -9.47 -0.09 -10.45
C TRP A 90 -8.63 -1.06 -11.29
N PRO A 91 -9.15 -1.55 -12.44
CA PRO A 91 -10.49 -1.34 -13.02
C PRO A 91 -11.63 -2.02 -12.23
N GLN A 92 -12.79 -1.37 -12.20
CA GLN A 92 -13.95 -1.83 -11.43
C GLN A 92 -14.49 -3.22 -11.79
N PRO A 93 -14.53 -3.65 -13.07
CA PRO A 93 -14.96 -5.02 -13.39
C PRO A 93 -14.05 -6.08 -12.78
N LEU A 94 -12.73 -5.88 -12.88
CA LEU A 94 -11.73 -6.80 -12.32
C LEU A 94 -11.75 -6.78 -10.80
N ALA A 95 -11.85 -5.59 -10.20
CA ALA A 95 -11.99 -5.43 -8.75
C ALA A 95 -13.21 -6.21 -8.21
N ARG A 96 -14.38 -6.09 -8.87
CA ARG A 96 -15.61 -6.81 -8.48
C ARG A 96 -15.48 -8.32 -8.67
N ALA A 97 -14.84 -8.77 -9.75
CA ALA A 97 -14.60 -10.19 -9.98
C ALA A 97 -13.72 -10.79 -8.88
N PHE A 98 -12.62 -10.10 -8.54
CA PHE A 98 -11.71 -10.51 -7.47
C PHE A 98 -12.37 -10.45 -6.09
N ALA A 99 -13.12 -9.40 -5.78
CA ALA A 99 -13.80 -9.26 -4.50
C ALA A 99 -14.86 -10.36 -4.27
N LYS A 100 -15.54 -10.81 -5.33
CA LYS A 100 -16.55 -11.89 -5.24
C LYS A 100 -15.93 -13.28 -5.16
N ASN A 101 -14.88 -13.55 -5.94
CA ASN A 101 -14.31 -14.89 -6.10
C ASN A 101 -12.78 -14.87 -6.26
N GLY A 102 -12.06 -14.29 -5.30
CA GLY A 102 -10.61 -14.09 -5.36
C GLY A 102 -9.82 -15.37 -5.64
N THR A 103 -10.22 -16.50 -5.05
CA THR A 103 -9.57 -17.80 -5.30
C THR A 103 -9.71 -18.24 -6.75
N VAL A 104 -10.90 -18.12 -7.35
CA VAL A 104 -11.14 -18.51 -8.75
C VAL A 104 -10.33 -17.62 -9.68
N VAL A 105 -10.34 -16.30 -9.45
CA VAL A 105 -9.56 -15.35 -10.26
C VAL A 105 -8.07 -15.66 -10.18
N SER A 106 -7.54 -15.95 -8.99
CA SER A 106 -6.13 -16.30 -8.78
C SER A 106 -5.75 -17.62 -9.47
N LEU A 107 -6.62 -18.64 -9.40
CA LEU A 107 -6.40 -19.93 -10.06
C LEU A 107 -6.43 -19.79 -11.59
N VAL A 108 -7.44 -19.11 -12.13
CA VAL A 108 -7.55 -18.86 -13.57
C VAL A 108 -6.34 -18.05 -14.07
N THR A 109 -5.94 -17.00 -13.35
CA THR A 109 -4.77 -16.20 -13.71
C THR A 109 -3.50 -17.04 -13.70
N SER A 110 -3.30 -17.86 -12.66
CA SER A 110 -2.15 -18.78 -12.57
C SER A 110 -2.12 -19.80 -13.72
N LEU A 111 -3.29 -20.37 -14.07
CA LEU A 111 -3.42 -21.32 -15.18
C LEU A 111 -3.16 -20.65 -16.53
N LEU A 112 -3.63 -19.41 -16.74
CA LEU A 112 -3.37 -18.66 -17.96
C LEU A 112 -1.88 -18.33 -18.11
N VAL A 113 -1.23 -17.90 -17.02
CA VAL A 113 0.22 -17.66 -17.01
C VAL A 113 0.98 -18.95 -17.31
N ALA A 114 0.63 -20.06 -16.66
CA ALA A 114 1.24 -21.36 -16.93
C ALA A 114 1.02 -21.82 -18.38
N ALA A 115 -0.19 -21.64 -18.92
CA ALA A 115 -0.50 -21.97 -20.31
C ALA A 115 0.32 -21.13 -21.30
N VAL A 116 0.54 -19.85 -21.03
CA VAL A 116 1.43 -18.99 -21.84
C VAL A 116 2.85 -19.54 -21.82
N PHE A 117 3.39 -19.92 -20.66
CA PHE A 117 4.73 -20.52 -20.58
C PHE A 117 4.81 -21.87 -21.31
N ILE A 118 3.84 -22.75 -21.13
CA ILE A 118 3.78 -24.06 -21.82
C ILE A 118 3.70 -23.86 -23.34
N LEU A 119 2.85 -22.94 -23.80
CA LEU A 119 2.72 -22.63 -25.22
C LEU A 119 4.02 -22.04 -25.78
N ALA A 120 4.66 -21.12 -25.06
CA ALA A 120 5.94 -20.55 -25.45
C ALA A 120 7.01 -21.65 -25.58
N ILE A 121 7.05 -22.61 -24.66
CA ILE A 121 7.97 -23.76 -24.74
C ILE A 121 7.64 -24.64 -25.95
N GLY A 122 6.36 -24.90 -26.22
CA GLY A 122 5.93 -25.76 -27.32
C GLY A 122 6.11 -25.15 -28.72
N LEU A 123 6.10 -23.82 -28.84
CA LEU A 123 6.28 -23.11 -30.11
C LEU A 123 7.74 -22.80 -30.43
N GLN A 124 8.63 -22.83 -29.44
CA GLN A 124 10.05 -22.54 -29.63
C GLN A 124 10.83 -23.81 -29.98
N SER A 125 11.90 -23.65 -30.77
CA SER A 125 12.75 -24.78 -31.12
C SER A 125 13.50 -25.31 -29.89
N SER A 126 13.70 -26.63 -29.82
CA SER A 126 14.48 -27.26 -28.75
C SER A 126 15.92 -26.70 -28.68
N ALA A 127 16.49 -26.35 -29.83
CA ALA A 127 17.79 -25.69 -29.92
C ALA A 127 17.79 -24.27 -29.30
N ALA A 128 16.70 -23.51 -29.43
CA ALA A 128 16.59 -22.19 -28.81
C ALA A 128 16.47 -22.29 -27.29
N LEU A 129 15.76 -23.28 -26.75
CA LEU A 129 15.51 -23.41 -25.31
C LEU A 129 16.61 -24.18 -24.55
N PHE A 130 17.13 -25.24 -25.15
CA PHE A 130 18.06 -26.18 -24.49
C PHE A 130 19.45 -26.20 -25.13
N GLY A 131 19.66 -25.43 -26.21
CA GLY A 131 20.97 -25.27 -26.82
C GLY A 131 21.88 -24.36 -26.00
N THR A 132 23.18 -24.52 -26.19
CA THR A 132 24.20 -23.65 -25.61
C THR A 132 24.29 -22.34 -26.40
N HIS A 133 23.92 -21.22 -25.77
CA HIS A 133 24.10 -19.88 -26.33
C HIS A 133 25.37 -19.26 -25.75
N SER A 134 26.26 -18.75 -26.60
CA SER A 134 27.53 -18.15 -26.17
C SER A 134 27.80 -16.84 -26.91
N GLY A 135 28.50 -15.92 -26.24
CA GLY A 135 28.81 -14.59 -26.75
C GLY A 135 27.85 -13.50 -26.27
N PRO A 136 28.10 -12.23 -26.65
CA PRO A 136 27.28 -11.10 -26.25
C PRO A 136 25.82 -11.26 -26.71
N GLY A 137 24.87 -11.00 -25.81
CA GLY A 137 23.44 -11.09 -26.11
C GLY A 137 22.85 -12.51 -26.15
N ALA A 138 23.64 -13.54 -25.83
CA ALA A 138 23.18 -14.94 -25.75
C ALA A 138 21.91 -15.13 -24.91
N PHE A 139 21.76 -14.39 -23.81
CA PHE A 139 20.56 -14.42 -22.97
C PHE A 139 19.30 -13.96 -23.74
N TYR A 140 19.44 -12.93 -24.57
CA TYR A 140 18.32 -12.36 -25.34
C TYR A 140 17.88 -13.24 -26.51
N ALA A 141 18.68 -14.24 -26.89
CA ALA A 141 18.27 -15.27 -27.84
C ALA A 141 17.20 -16.20 -27.27
N VAL A 142 17.19 -16.40 -25.94
CA VAL A 142 16.20 -17.22 -25.23
C VAL A 142 15.00 -16.37 -24.79
N ILE A 143 15.27 -15.22 -24.16
CA ILE A 143 14.22 -14.30 -23.70
C ILE A 143 14.48 -12.92 -24.30
N PRO A 144 13.76 -12.53 -25.38
CA PRO A 144 14.00 -11.27 -26.04
C PRO A 144 13.84 -10.07 -25.10
N PHE A 145 14.81 -9.14 -25.14
CA PHE A 145 14.78 -7.92 -24.33
C PHE A 145 13.44 -7.16 -24.39
N PRO A 146 12.83 -6.93 -25.58
CA PRO A 146 11.56 -6.22 -25.64
C PRO A 146 10.44 -6.91 -24.87
N VAL A 147 10.41 -8.25 -24.83
CA VAL A 147 9.37 -9.00 -24.10
C VAL A 147 9.50 -8.73 -22.60
N MET A 148 10.72 -8.77 -22.05
CA MET A 148 10.95 -8.47 -20.63
C MET A 148 10.62 -7.01 -20.31
N ALA A 149 11.16 -6.08 -21.10
CA ALA A 149 11.00 -4.65 -20.89
C ALA A 149 9.53 -4.21 -20.99
N TRP A 150 8.80 -4.66 -22.01
CA TRP A 150 7.39 -4.31 -22.17
C TRP A 150 6.50 -4.97 -21.12
N THR A 151 6.73 -6.24 -20.76
CA THR A 151 5.92 -6.90 -19.74
C THR A 151 6.05 -6.20 -18.38
N ALA A 152 7.28 -5.88 -17.97
CA ALA A 152 7.53 -5.12 -16.74
C ALA A 152 7.00 -3.67 -16.86
N GLY A 153 7.27 -2.99 -17.97
CA GLY A 153 6.88 -1.61 -18.18
C GLY A 153 5.36 -1.41 -18.19
N VAL A 154 4.62 -2.26 -18.91
CA VAL A 154 3.15 -2.20 -18.97
C VAL A 154 2.53 -2.46 -17.60
N THR A 155 3.00 -3.49 -16.88
CA THR A 155 2.47 -3.81 -15.54
C THR A 155 2.79 -2.71 -14.53
N PHE A 156 3.97 -2.10 -14.61
CA PHE A 156 4.35 -0.96 -13.78
C PHE A 156 3.50 0.28 -14.05
N VAL A 157 3.36 0.69 -15.32
CA VAL A 157 2.53 1.84 -15.71
C VAL A 157 1.07 1.61 -15.34
N PHE A 158 0.54 0.41 -15.57
CA PHE A 158 -0.81 0.06 -15.15
C PHE A 158 -0.99 0.21 -13.63
N SER A 159 -0.01 -0.24 -12.83
CA SER A 159 -0.05 -0.12 -11.37
C SER A 159 -0.06 1.34 -10.92
N LEU A 160 0.78 2.19 -11.51
CA LEU A 160 0.79 3.64 -11.23
C LEU A 160 -0.55 4.30 -11.58
N VAL A 161 -1.13 3.95 -12.73
CA VAL A 161 -2.44 4.46 -13.16
C VAL A 161 -3.55 3.98 -12.22
N ALA A 162 -3.55 2.71 -11.84
CA ALA A 162 -4.55 2.15 -10.92
C ALA A 162 -4.49 2.83 -9.54
N ILE A 163 -3.29 3.00 -8.98
CA ILE A 163 -3.07 3.72 -7.71
C ILE A 163 -3.50 5.18 -7.83
N GLY A 164 -3.11 5.87 -8.91
CA GLY A 164 -3.47 7.27 -9.15
C GLY A 164 -4.99 7.47 -9.26
N ILE A 165 -5.69 6.59 -9.96
CA ILE A 165 -7.15 6.62 -10.07
C ILE A 165 -7.80 6.33 -8.71
N ALA A 166 -7.31 5.34 -7.97
CA ALA A 166 -7.84 5.01 -6.64
C ALA A 166 -7.66 6.18 -5.66
N ALA A 167 -6.46 6.76 -5.60
CA ALA A 167 -6.16 7.92 -4.76
C ALA A 167 -7.01 9.15 -5.13
N TRP A 168 -7.19 9.41 -6.43
CA TRP A 168 -8.03 10.52 -6.90
C TRP A 168 -9.50 10.32 -6.53
N ARG A 169 -10.03 9.10 -6.68
CA ARG A 169 -11.41 8.77 -6.29
C ARG A 169 -11.62 8.89 -4.79
N PHE A 170 -10.68 8.37 -3.99
CA PHE A 170 -10.69 8.50 -2.54
C PHE A 170 -10.69 9.97 -2.13
N TRP A 171 -9.76 10.77 -2.66
CA TRP A 171 -9.67 12.20 -2.37
C TRP A 171 -10.98 12.95 -2.69
N ARG A 172 -11.59 12.67 -3.85
CA ARG A 172 -12.86 13.28 -4.25
C ARG A 172 -14.03 12.89 -3.34
N ASP A 173 -14.03 11.67 -2.84
CA ASP A 173 -15.12 11.14 -2.02
C ASP A 173 -15.02 11.62 -0.57
N THR A 174 -13.81 11.80 -0.04
CA THR A 174 -13.56 12.34 1.32
C THR A 174 -13.78 13.85 1.49
N GLY A 175 -14.26 14.54 0.44
CA GLY A 175 -14.46 15.99 0.47
C GLY A 175 -13.17 16.78 0.19
N PRO A 176 -12.81 17.02 -1.08
CA PRO A 176 -11.55 17.66 -1.43
C PRO A 176 -11.52 19.11 -0.92
N ALA A 177 -10.59 19.40 -0.01
CA ALA A 177 -10.29 20.75 0.42
C ALA A 177 -9.27 21.43 -0.53
N PRO A 178 -9.28 22.78 -0.65
CA PRO A 178 -8.23 23.50 -1.36
C PRO A 178 -6.84 23.13 -0.83
N LEU A 179 -5.92 22.76 -1.72
CA LEU A 179 -4.56 22.43 -1.32
C LEU A 179 -3.86 23.67 -0.78
N ARG A 180 -3.57 23.67 0.52
CA ARG A 180 -2.77 24.73 1.15
C ARG A 180 -1.34 24.69 0.57
N LYS A 181 -0.73 25.87 0.40
CA LYS A 181 0.70 25.98 0.07
C LYS A 181 1.54 25.18 1.08
N GLY A 182 2.40 24.30 0.57
CA GLY A 182 3.26 23.45 1.40
C GLY A 182 2.62 22.18 1.93
N ALA A 183 1.31 21.95 1.76
CA ALA A 183 0.64 20.73 2.24
C ALA A 183 1.24 19.46 1.65
N LEU A 184 1.65 19.49 0.38
CA LEU A 184 2.33 18.36 -0.25
C LEU A 184 3.71 18.08 0.36
N ALA A 185 4.49 19.13 0.65
CA ALA A 185 5.81 18.98 1.27
C ALA A 185 5.69 18.43 2.69
N GLU A 186 4.70 18.89 3.45
CA GLU A 186 4.36 18.36 4.78
C GLU A 186 3.93 16.89 4.71
N ALA A 187 3.03 16.55 3.78
CA ALA A 187 2.59 15.17 3.58
C ALA A 187 3.76 14.25 3.19
N VAL A 188 4.65 14.71 2.30
CA VAL A 188 5.87 13.98 1.93
C VAL A 188 6.77 13.77 3.15
N GLY A 189 6.99 14.81 3.96
CA GLY A 189 7.77 14.70 5.20
C GLY A 189 7.16 13.71 6.20
N ASP A 190 5.85 13.76 6.39
CA ASP A 190 5.12 12.87 7.30
C ASP A 190 5.17 11.40 6.82
N VAL A 191 5.08 11.16 5.51
CA VAL A 191 5.25 9.83 4.89
C VAL A 191 6.68 9.32 5.03
N LEU A 192 7.68 10.13 4.67
CA LEU A 192 9.10 9.74 4.73
C LEU A 192 9.59 9.48 6.15
N THR A 193 8.99 10.14 7.14
CA THR A 193 9.33 9.93 8.56
C THR A 193 8.46 8.88 9.23
N LEU A 194 7.36 8.45 8.60
CA LEU A 194 6.29 7.65 9.18
C LEU A 194 5.80 8.25 10.52
N LYS A 195 5.56 9.56 10.54
CA LYS A 195 5.22 10.35 11.74
C LYS A 195 4.10 9.70 12.56
N ASN A 196 3.03 9.28 11.91
CA ASN A 196 1.86 8.70 12.57
C ASN A 196 2.09 7.28 13.12
N LEU A 197 3.14 6.59 12.68
CA LEU A 197 3.61 5.32 13.26
C LEU A 197 4.61 5.55 14.42
N GLY A 198 4.98 6.81 14.68
CA GLY A 198 5.88 7.19 15.77
C GLY A 198 5.22 7.25 17.15
N GLY A 199 3.87 7.21 17.23
CA GLY A 199 3.13 7.22 18.51
C GLY A 199 3.56 8.32 19.48
N GLY A 200 3.71 9.54 19.00
CA GLY A 200 4.16 10.68 19.82
C GLY A 200 5.62 10.61 20.31
N GLY A 201 6.42 9.68 19.79
CA GLY A 201 7.83 9.48 20.15
C GLY A 201 8.08 8.17 20.90
N HIS A 202 7.05 7.54 21.46
CA HIS A 202 7.18 6.29 22.21
C HIS A 202 7.03 5.04 21.33
N GLY A 203 6.48 5.18 20.12
CA GLY A 203 6.15 4.05 19.24
C GLY A 203 4.72 3.56 19.41
N CYS A 204 4.41 2.40 18.84
CA CYS A 204 3.05 1.85 18.81
C CYS A 204 2.96 0.57 19.65
N ASN A 205 1.74 0.23 20.07
CA ASN A 205 1.39 -0.97 20.82
C ASN A 205 0.96 -2.07 19.85
N ASP A 206 1.87 -2.52 18.99
CA ASP A 206 1.56 -3.37 17.84
C ASP A 206 1.49 -4.87 18.15
N ILE A 207 2.19 -5.32 19.21
CA ILE A 207 2.22 -6.73 19.63
C ILE A 207 1.41 -6.92 20.92
N ASP A 208 1.65 -6.06 21.90
CA ASP A 208 1.04 -6.08 23.22
C ASP A 208 0.82 -4.65 23.74
N GLY A 209 0.55 -4.51 25.04
CA GLY A 209 0.35 -3.20 25.68
C GLY A 209 1.62 -2.36 25.85
N ALA A 210 2.80 -2.85 25.46
CA ALA A 210 4.06 -2.10 25.54
C ALA A 210 4.29 -1.26 24.28
N PHE A 211 5.01 -0.15 24.45
CA PHE A 211 5.37 0.72 23.33
C PHE A 211 6.60 0.21 22.60
N SER A 212 6.54 0.19 21.26
CA SER A 212 7.62 -0.29 20.39
C SER A 212 7.76 0.55 19.13
N THR A 213 9.00 0.84 18.73
CA THR A 213 9.33 1.49 17.44
C THR A 213 9.77 0.49 16.37
N THR A 214 9.79 -0.80 16.70
CA THR A 214 10.29 -1.88 15.84
C THR A 214 9.58 -1.91 14.49
N ARG A 215 8.23 -1.81 14.49
CA ARG A 215 7.46 -1.73 13.25
C ARG A 215 7.86 -0.56 12.37
N ARG A 216 8.12 0.61 12.96
CA ARG A 216 8.57 1.80 12.21
C ARG A 216 9.94 1.58 11.58
N HIS A 217 10.88 0.98 12.31
CA HIS A 217 12.20 0.64 11.76
C HIS A 217 12.09 -0.34 10.59
N PHE A 218 11.29 -1.40 10.72
CA PHE A 218 11.11 -2.36 9.62
C PHE A 218 10.42 -1.73 8.40
N HIS A 219 9.45 -0.84 8.60
CA HIS A 219 8.84 -0.12 7.48
C HIS A 219 9.85 0.81 6.78
N HIS A 220 10.70 1.51 7.54
CA HIS A 220 11.78 2.33 6.97
C HIS A 220 12.81 1.49 6.22
N ALA A 221 13.26 0.38 6.81
CA ALA A 221 14.19 -0.54 6.16
C ALA A 221 13.64 -1.07 4.82
N LEU A 222 12.35 -1.44 4.79
CA LEU A 222 11.69 -1.88 3.56
C LEU A 222 11.56 -0.74 2.54
N PHE A 223 11.05 0.43 2.96
CA PHE A 223 10.81 1.56 2.08
C PHE A 223 12.10 2.11 1.46
N TYR A 224 13.09 2.41 2.30
CA TYR A 224 14.38 2.93 1.83
C TYR A 224 15.19 1.86 1.11
N GLY A 225 15.13 0.59 1.52
CA GLY A 225 15.76 -0.52 0.81
C GLY A 225 15.20 -0.67 -0.60
N PHE A 226 13.87 -0.68 -0.75
CA PHE A 226 13.22 -0.70 -2.06
C PHE A 226 13.60 0.53 -2.90
N GLY A 227 13.60 1.73 -2.29
CA GLY A 227 14.00 2.97 -2.95
C GLY A 227 15.43 2.94 -3.47
N LEU A 228 16.37 2.40 -2.70
CA LEU A 228 17.76 2.22 -3.11
C LEU A 228 17.90 1.20 -4.24
N CYS A 229 17.17 0.09 -4.20
CA CYS A 229 17.14 -0.88 -5.31
C CYS A 229 16.61 -0.24 -6.60
N PHE A 230 15.54 0.55 -6.50
CA PHE A 230 14.98 1.28 -7.63
C PHE A 230 15.97 2.32 -8.19
N ALA A 231 16.64 3.08 -7.31
CA ALA A 231 17.67 4.03 -7.71
C ALA A 231 18.84 3.35 -8.42
N ALA A 232 19.37 2.27 -7.85
CA ALA A 232 20.46 1.48 -8.44
C ALA A 232 20.08 0.94 -9.83
N THR A 233 18.86 0.40 -9.98
CA THR A 233 18.36 -0.11 -11.26
C THR A 233 18.20 1.01 -12.29
N SER A 234 17.72 2.18 -11.87
CA SER A 234 17.56 3.36 -12.73
C SER A 234 18.91 3.89 -13.20
N VAL A 235 19.89 3.98 -12.30
CA VAL A 235 21.27 4.37 -12.64
C VAL A 235 21.88 3.38 -13.63
N ALA A 236 21.74 2.08 -13.39
CA ALA A 236 22.22 1.05 -14.30
C ALA A 236 21.59 1.15 -15.71
N THR A 237 20.30 1.52 -15.79
CA THR A 237 19.61 1.75 -17.07
C THR A 237 20.18 2.97 -17.80
N VAL A 238 20.47 4.06 -17.08
CA VAL A 238 21.11 5.26 -17.67
C VAL A 238 22.53 4.96 -18.12
N TYR A 239 23.29 4.17 -17.35
CA TYR A 239 24.63 3.74 -17.74
C TYR A 239 24.60 2.93 -19.04
N ASP A 240 23.79 1.87 -19.10
CA ASP A 240 23.75 0.97 -20.25
C ASP A 240 23.17 1.65 -21.50
N HIS A 241 21.99 2.28 -21.40
CA HIS A 241 21.30 2.82 -22.56
C HIS A 241 21.60 4.30 -22.87
N GLY A 242 22.03 5.07 -21.87
CA GLY A 242 22.35 6.49 -22.02
C GLY A 242 23.82 6.72 -22.36
N PHE A 243 24.73 6.09 -21.62
CA PHE A 243 26.18 6.25 -21.80
C PHE A 243 26.88 5.10 -22.54
N GLY A 244 26.18 3.97 -22.76
CA GLY A 244 26.79 2.77 -23.35
C GLY A 244 27.77 2.07 -22.40
N TRP A 245 27.69 2.34 -21.10
CA TRP A 245 28.50 1.68 -20.08
C TRP A 245 27.83 0.37 -19.69
N ILE A 246 28.37 -0.74 -20.21
CA ILE A 246 27.78 -2.06 -20.04
C ILE A 246 28.33 -2.70 -18.76
N ALA A 247 27.45 -3.33 -17.98
CA ALA A 247 27.81 -4.13 -16.81
C ALA A 247 28.74 -5.34 -17.19
N PRO A 248 29.52 -5.92 -16.26
CA PRO A 248 29.56 -5.66 -14.82
C PRO A 248 30.34 -4.39 -14.45
N TYR A 249 29.77 -3.61 -13.54
CA TYR A 249 30.44 -2.43 -12.98
C TYR A 249 31.35 -2.84 -11.81
N SER A 250 32.40 -2.06 -11.55
CA SER A 250 33.26 -2.28 -10.38
C SER A 250 32.49 -2.09 -9.07
N LEU A 251 32.91 -2.76 -7.99
CA LEU A 251 32.30 -2.64 -6.65
C LEU A 251 32.21 -1.19 -6.12
N LEU A 252 33.12 -0.31 -6.55
CA LEU A 252 33.16 1.10 -6.17
C LEU A 252 32.66 2.04 -7.29
N SER A 253 31.88 1.52 -8.24
CA SER A 253 31.21 2.36 -9.23
C SER A 253 30.15 3.24 -8.56
N LEU A 254 30.00 4.46 -9.08
CA LEU A 254 29.05 5.49 -8.63
C LEU A 254 27.60 5.06 -8.86
#